data_AF-A0ABC8RNI4-F1
#
_entry.id   AF-A0ABC8RNI4-F1
#
_cell.length_a   1.000
_cell.length_b   1.000
_cell.length_c   1.000
_cell.angle_alpha   90.00
_cell.angle_beta   90.00
_cell.angle_gamma   90.00
#
_symmetry.space_group_name_H-M   'P 1'
#
loop_
_entity.id
_entity.type
_entity.pdbx_description
1 polymer ?
#
loop_
_entity_poly.entity_id
_entity_poly.type
_entity_poly.pdbx_seq_one_letter_code
_entity_poly.pdbx_strand_id
1 'polypeptide(L)'
;MLRCLKKWILVPLLEPNAREAMFEKLLSSALGEKKLPYDLLVERTQGYSRSNIRLVCKEATMQPLRRTMAFLEENQELVPEEELPIVGPITREDIEMALKNTRPSTHLHAHRYEKFNADYGSQILQ
;
A
#
# COMPACT_ATOMS: atom_id res chain seq x y z
N MET A 1 22.12 -24.71 -9.23
CA MET A 1 22.42 -23.48 -10.02
C MET A 1 22.83 -22.32 -9.10
N LEU A 2 23.76 -22.53 -8.14
CA LEU A 2 24.28 -21.48 -7.24
C LEU A 2 25.76 -21.14 -7.51
N ARG A 3 26.47 -22.03 -8.20
CA ARG A 3 27.93 -22.03 -8.36
C ARG A 3 28.51 -20.85 -9.16
N CYS A 4 27.73 -20.26 -10.07
CA CYS A 4 28.21 -19.20 -10.97
C CYS A 4 27.72 -17.79 -10.61
N LEU A 5 26.82 -17.66 -9.62
CA LEU A 5 26.33 -16.35 -9.21
C LEU A 5 27.29 -15.76 -8.18
N LYS A 6 27.91 -14.62 -8.53
CA LYS A 6 28.94 -13.99 -7.71
C LYS A 6 28.40 -13.23 -6.50
N LYS A 7 27.15 -12.76 -6.56
CA LYS A 7 26.56 -11.93 -5.50
C LYS A 7 25.12 -12.31 -5.20
N TRP A 8 24.81 -12.42 -3.91
CA TRP A 8 23.48 -12.62 -3.35
C TRP A 8 23.21 -11.50 -2.35
N ILE A 9 22.15 -10.72 -2.56
CA ILE A 9 21.81 -9.61 -1.68
C ILE A 9 20.36 -9.82 -1.23
N LEU A 10 20.16 -9.93 0.08
CA LEU A 10 18.82 -9.91 0.67
C LEU A 10 18.28 -8.49 0.62
N VAL A 11 17.10 -8.34 0.01
CA VAL A 11 16.32 -7.11 0.10
C VAL A 11 15.36 -7.25 1.28
N PRO A 12 15.57 -6.50 2.38
CA PRO A 12 14.74 -6.63 3.57
C PRO A 12 13.35 -6.00 3.34
N LEU A 13 12.47 -6.19 4.33
CA LEU A 13 11.23 -5.43 4.41
C LEU A 13 11.53 -3.94 4.63
N LEU A 14 10.52 -3.11 4.37
CA LEU A 14 10.67 -1.67 4.43
C LEU A 14 10.66 -1.17 5.86
N GLU A 15 11.61 -0.29 6.18
CA GLU A 15 11.64 0.48 7.42
C GLU A 15 10.45 1.46 7.51
N PRO A 16 10.05 1.89 8.73
CA PRO A 16 8.94 2.82 8.93
C PRO A 16 8.98 4.05 8.01
N ASN A 17 10.13 4.73 7.95
CA ASN A 17 10.31 5.93 7.11
C ASN A 17 10.15 5.63 5.62
N ALA A 18 10.58 4.44 5.17
CA ALA A 18 10.43 4.02 3.79
C ALA A 18 8.97 3.67 3.45
N ARG A 19 8.20 3.17 4.42
CA ARG A 19 6.75 2.95 4.26
C ARG A 19 6.01 4.29 4.17
N GLU A 20 6.35 5.24 5.04
CA GLU A 20 5.79 6.60 5.02
C GLU A 20 5.99 7.27 3.66
N ALA A 21 7.22 7.32 3.17
CA ALA A 21 7.54 7.89 1.86
C ALA A 21 6.79 7.21 0.71
N MET A 22 6.49 5.92 0.84
CA MET A 22 5.66 5.22 -0.15
C MET A 22 4.18 5.62 -0.07
N PHE A 23 3.62 5.75 1.13
CA PHE A 23 2.25 6.23 1.29
C PHE A 23 2.11 7.65 0.76
N GLU A 24 3.05 8.53 1.09
CA GLU A 24 3.09 9.90 0.59
C GLU A 24 3.12 9.92 -0.95
N LYS A 25 4.03 9.15 -1.57
CA LYS A 25 4.14 9.07 -3.02
C LYS A 25 2.91 8.48 -3.70
N LEU A 26 2.28 7.47 -3.11
CA LEU A 26 1.16 6.74 -3.73
C LEU A 26 -0.18 7.43 -3.52
N LEU A 27 -0.34 8.21 -2.45
CA LEU A 27 -1.58 8.89 -2.11
C LEU A 27 -1.56 10.38 -2.50
N SER A 28 -0.40 10.96 -2.84
CA SER A 28 -0.27 12.39 -3.20
C SER A 28 -1.23 12.86 -4.28
N SER A 29 -1.55 12.04 -5.28
CA SER A 29 -2.47 12.39 -6.37
C SER A 29 -3.94 12.23 -6.02
N ALA A 30 -4.25 11.53 -4.93
CA ALA A 30 -5.61 11.18 -4.52
C ALA A 30 -6.06 11.94 -3.26
N LEU A 31 -5.19 12.79 -2.69
CA LEU A 31 -5.53 13.65 -1.56
C LEU A 31 -6.28 14.89 -2.03
N GLY A 32 -7.43 15.15 -1.40
CA GLY A 32 -7.95 16.51 -1.29
C GLY A 32 -7.20 17.31 -0.22
N GLU A 33 -7.82 18.37 0.30
CA GLU A 33 -7.18 19.31 1.25
C GLU A 33 -6.86 18.73 2.65
N LYS A 34 -7.38 17.54 2.99
CA LYS A 34 -7.21 16.94 4.33
C LYS A 34 -5.90 16.16 4.45
N LYS A 35 -5.12 16.46 5.49
CA LYS A 35 -3.92 15.70 5.88
C LYS A 35 -4.31 14.29 6.33
N LEU A 36 -3.75 13.27 5.67
CA LEU A 36 -3.95 11.87 6.04
C LEU A 36 -3.16 11.49 7.31
N PRO A 37 -3.64 10.50 8.09
CA PRO A 37 -2.92 9.99 9.26
C PRO A 37 -1.82 9.01 8.84
N TYR A 38 -0.70 9.51 8.33
CA TYR A 38 0.44 8.68 7.92
C TYR A 38 1.03 7.86 9.07
N ASP A 39 1.04 8.38 10.29
CA ASP A 39 1.49 7.66 11.49
C ASP A 39 0.71 6.34 11.67
N LEU A 40 -0.61 6.38 11.52
CA LEU A 40 -1.48 5.22 11.61
C LEU A 40 -1.17 4.19 10.52
N LEU A 41 -0.93 4.65 9.29
CA LEU A 41 -0.59 3.78 8.16
C LEU A 41 0.75 3.07 8.42
N VAL A 42 1.76 3.79 8.90
CA VAL A 42 3.10 3.23 9.15
C VAL A 42 3.09 2.21 10.28
N GLU A 43 2.34 2.50 11.36
CA GLU A 43 2.17 1.61 12.51
C GLU A 43 1.44 0.31 12.10
N ARG A 44 0.31 0.44 11.41
CA ARG A 44 -0.55 -0.71 11.06
C ARG A 44 -0.02 -1.57 9.92
N THR A 45 0.99 -1.11 9.20
CA THR A 45 1.58 -1.85 8.07
C THR A 45 2.97 -2.42 8.35
N GLN A 46 3.31 -2.60 9.62
CA GLN A 46 4.50 -3.37 10.00
C GLN A 46 4.44 -4.78 9.36
N GLY A 47 5.54 -5.19 8.72
CA GLY A 47 5.62 -6.50 8.06
C GLY A 47 4.99 -6.55 6.66
N TYR A 48 4.46 -5.45 6.14
CA TYR A 48 3.92 -5.39 4.79
C TYR A 48 5.05 -5.33 3.77
N SER A 49 4.95 -6.13 2.69
CA SER A 49 5.77 -5.86 1.51
C SER A 49 5.30 -4.59 0.81
N ARG A 50 6.17 -4.10 -0.07
CA ARG A 50 5.83 -3.05 -1.03
C ARG A 50 4.54 -3.31 -1.79
N SER A 51 4.30 -4.55 -2.20
CA SER A 51 3.08 -4.93 -2.92
C SER A 51 1.83 -4.79 -2.05
N ASN A 52 1.92 -5.17 -0.77
CA ASN A 52 0.81 -5.01 0.17
C ASN A 52 0.51 -3.52 0.42
N ILE A 53 1.54 -2.69 0.60
CA ILE A 53 1.38 -1.22 0.75
C ILE A 53 0.67 -0.63 -0.48
N ARG A 54 1.10 -1.00 -1.69
CA ARG A 54 0.46 -0.54 -2.92
C ARG A 54 -0.99 -1.00 -3.03
N LEU A 55 -1.29 -2.22 -2.56
CA LEU A 55 -2.65 -2.73 -2.52
C LEU A 55 -3.53 -1.94 -1.54
N VAL A 56 -3.03 -1.63 -0.34
CA VAL A 56 -3.73 -0.76 0.62
C VAL A 56 -4.04 0.60 -0.01
N CYS A 57 -3.06 1.25 -0.65
CA CYS A 57 -3.27 2.55 -1.28
C CYS A 57 -4.33 2.45 -2.39
N LYS A 58 -4.23 1.43 -3.25
CA LYS A 58 -5.20 1.21 -4.32
C LYS A 58 -6.61 1.01 -3.76
N GLU A 59 -6.75 0.18 -2.74
CA GLU A 59 -8.05 -0.08 -2.11
C GLU A 59 -8.62 1.19 -1.45
N ALA A 60 -7.78 1.99 -0.79
CA ALA A 60 -8.20 3.27 -0.21
C ALA A 60 -8.65 4.27 -1.29
N THR A 61 -7.94 4.39 -2.41
CA THR A 61 -8.33 5.26 -3.54
C THR A 61 -9.64 4.82 -4.20
N MET A 62 -9.98 3.53 -4.16
CA MET A 62 -11.23 3.02 -4.72
C MET A 62 -12.45 3.31 -3.84
N GLN A 63 -12.29 3.59 -2.54
CA GLN A 63 -13.43 3.79 -1.63
C GLN A 63 -14.27 5.04 -1.97
N PRO A 64 -13.69 6.23 -2.22
CA PRO A 64 -14.49 7.37 -2.66
C PRO A 64 -15.24 7.10 -3.96
N LEU A 65 -14.61 6.41 -4.92
CA LEU A 65 -15.26 6.03 -6.17
C LEU A 65 -16.47 5.12 -5.93
N ARG A 66 -16.36 4.12 -5.03
CA ARG A 66 -17.49 3.25 -4.67
C ARG A 66 -18.64 4.03 -4.03
N ARG A 67 -18.34 5.02 -3.18
CA ARG A 67 -19.36 5.91 -2.59
C ARG A 67 -20.09 6.71 -3.67
N THR A 68 -19.35 7.28 -4.62
CA THR A 68 -19.92 7.99 -5.77
C THR A 68 -20.77 7.07 -6.64
N MET A 69 -20.31 5.85 -6.94
CA MET A 69 -21.08 4.86 -7.70
C MET A 69 -22.39 4.47 -6.99
N ALA A 70 -22.34 4.21 -5.68
CA ALA A 70 -23.54 3.88 -4.90
C ALA A 70 -24.57 5.02 -4.92
N PHE A 71 -24.12 6.27 -4.79
CA PHE A 71 -24.99 7.43 -4.94
C PHE A 71 -25.65 7.51 -6.32
N LEU A 72 -24.91 7.24 -7.40
CA LEU A 72 -25.47 7.23 -8.76
C LEU A 72 -26.44 6.06 -8.98
N GLU A 73 -26.21 4.90 -8.39
CA GLU A 73 -27.12 3.75 -8.48
C GLU A 73 -28.45 3.99 -7.75
N GLU A 74 -28.41 4.72 -6.63
CA GLU A 74 -29.62 5.15 -5.90
C GLU A 74 -30.43 6.21 -6.67
N ASN A 75 -29.74 7.10 -7.38
CA ASN A 75 -30.36 8.15 -8.19
C ASN A 75 -30.48 7.69 -9.65
N GLN A 76 -31.56 6.95 -9.98
CA GLN A 76 -31.81 6.35 -11.30
C GLN A 76 -32.04 7.36 -12.47
N GLU A 77 -31.82 8.65 -12.24
CA GLU A 77 -31.89 9.66 -13.31
C GLU A 77 -30.63 9.60 -14.17
N LEU A 78 -30.81 9.68 -15.49
CA LEU A 78 -29.69 9.80 -16.43
C LEU A 78 -29.04 11.17 -16.25
N VAL A 79 -27.97 11.22 -15.45
CA VAL A 79 -27.16 12.41 -15.25
C VAL A 79 -26.27 12.62 -16.49
N PRO A 80 -26.33 13.79 -17.15
CA PRO A 80 -25.39 14.16 -18.21
C PRO A 80 -23.93 14.06 -17.74
N GLU A 81 -22.99 13.78 -18.64
CA GLU A 81 -21.59 13.60 -18.27
C GLU A 81 -20.99 14.84 -17.59
N GLU A 82 -21.45 16.04 -17.96
CA GLU A 82 -21.01 17.31 -17.34
C GLU A 82 -21.50 17.51 -15.90
N GLU A 83 -22.53 16.78 -15.47
CA GLU A 83 -23.14 16.88 -14.14
C GLU A 83 -22.72 15.73 -13.21
N LEU A 84 -21.82 14.85 -13.67
CA LEU A 84 -21.35 13.74 -12.85
C LEU A 84 -20.66 14.24 -11.57
N PRO A 85 -21.01 13.68 -10.40
CA PRO A 85 -20.39 14.05 -9.14
C PRO A 85 -18.89 13.73 -9.16
N ILE A 86 -18.09 14.73 -8.80
CA ILE A 86 -16.64 14.58 -8.67
C ILE A 86 -16.35 13.57 -7.55
N VAL A 87 -15.41 12.66 -7.81
CA VAL A 87 -14.96 11.69 -6.81
C VAL A 87 -14.39 12.44 -5.61
N GLY A 88 -14.97 12.18 -4.44
CA GLY A 88 -14.56 12.84 -3.20
C GLY A 88 -13.15 12.45 -2.74
N PRO A 89 -12.59 13.16 -1.75
CA PRO A 89 -11.29 12.82 -1.18
C PRO A 89 -11.35 11.51 -0.39
N ILE A 90 -10.20 10.85 -0.26
CA ILE A 90 -10.00 9.70 0.63
C ILE A 90 -10.20 10.16 2.08
N THR A 91 -11.05 9.44 2.83
CA THR A 91 -11.24 9.68 4.26
C THR A 91 -10.43 8.72 5.13
N ARG A 92 -10.44 8.95 6.45
CA ARG A 92 -9.79 8.05 7.40
C ARG A 92 -10.44 6.67 7.40
N GLU A 93 -11.76 6.62 7.28
CA GLU A 93 -12.56 5.41 7.27
C GLU A 93 -12.24 4.54 6.06
N ASP A 94 -11.99 5.17 4.90
CA ASP A 94 -11.56 4.49 3.67
C ASP A 94 -10.22 3.75 3.88
N ILE A 95 -9.27 4.39 4.57
CA ILE A 95 -7.98 3.81 4.92
C ILE A 95 -8.15 2.64 5.90
N GLU A 96 -8.95 2.83 6.94
CA GLU A 96 -9.21 1.78 7.92
C GLU A 96 -9.88 0.56 7.28
N MET A 97 -10.79 0.78 6.32
CA MET A 97 -11.41 -0.29 5.54
C MET A 97 -10.39 -0.99 4.63
N ALA A 98 -9.53 -0.24 3.95
CA ALA A 98 -8.47 -0.78 3.10
C ALA A 98 -7.48 -1.64 3.90
N LEU A 99 -7.11 -1.21 5.10
CA LEU A 99 -6.25 -1.96 6.02
C LEU A 99 -6.92 -3.26 6.48
N LYS A 100 -8.21 -3.22 6.83
CA LYS A 100 -8.97 -4.43 7.23
C LYS A 100 -9.06 -5.46 6.10
N ASN A 101 -9.22 -4.99 4.87
CA ASN A 101 -9.39 -5.85 3.69
C ASN A 101 -8.07 -6.36 3.11
N THR A 102 -6.93 -5.78 3.50
CA THR A 102 -5.62 -6.15 2.96
C THR A 102 -4.80 -6.95 3.96
N ARG A 103 -4.59 -8.24 3.68
CA ARG A 103 -3.76 -9.12 4.53
C ARG A 103 -2.27 -9.02 4.19
N PRO A 104 -1.37 -9.02 5.20
CA PRO A 104 0.07 -9.10 4.95
C PRO A 104 0.49 -10.48 4.46
N SER A 105 1.13 -10.52 3.29
CA SER A 105 1.61 -11.76 2.66
C SER A 105 3.04 -12.18 3.03
N THR A 106 3.85 -11.28 3.60
CA THR A 106 5.31 -11.38 3.46
C THR A 106 6.03 -11.92 4.70
N HIS A 107 5.42 -11.81 5.88
CA HIS A 107 6.00 -12.30 7.13
C HIS A 107 6.21 -13.83 7.14
N LEU A 108 5.50 -14.58 6.31
CA LEU A 108 5.48 -16.05 6.34
C LEU A 108 6.84 -16.70 5.98
N HIS A 109 7.68 -16.02 5.20
CA HIS A 109 8.91 -16.60 4.66
C HIS A 109 10.20 -15.87 5.07
N ALA A 110 10.10 -14.85 5.93
CA ALA A 110 11.25 -14.03 6.34
C ALA A 110 12.42 -14.88 6.87
N HIS A 111 12.15 -15.78 7.82
CA HIS A 111 13.17 -16.66 8.42
C HIS A 111 13.95 -17.50 7.38
N ARG A 112 13.27 -17.92 6.31
CA ARG A 112 13.89 -18.76 5.27
C ARG A 112 14.88 -17.95 4.44
N TYR A 113 14.53 -16.71 4.12
CA TYR A 113 15.39 -15.81 3.36
C TYR A 113 16.56 -15.30 4.20
N GLU A 114 16.33 -15.03 5.48
CA GLU A 114 17.39 -14.68 6.44
C GLU A 114 18.41 -15.81 6.58
N LYS A 115 17.93 -17.06 6.75
CA LYS A 115 18.81 -18.24 6.80
C LYS A 115 19.62 -18.40 5.52
N PHE A 116 18.97 -18.30 4.36
CA PHE A 116 19.67 -18.38 3.07
C PHE A 116 20.72 -17.27 2.92
N ASN A 117 20.42 -16.05 3.38
CA ASN A 117 21.36 -14.94 3.36
C ASN A 117 22.53 -15.14 4.35
N ALA A 118 22.32 -15.80 5.48
CA ALA A 118 23.41 -16.18 6.38
C ALA A 118 24.34 -17.23 5.72
N ASP A 119 23.77 -18.19 5.00
CA ASP A 119 24.53 -19.29 4.38
C ASP A 119 25.28 -18.86 3.09
N TYR A 120 24.67 -17.98 2.28
CA TYR A 120 25.14 -17.64 0.92
C TYR A 120 25.21 -16.15 0.61
N GLY A 121 24.73 -15.29 1.50
CA GLY A 121 24.65 -13.85 1.30
C GLY A 121 26.02 -13.22 1.12
N SER A 122 26.12 -12.30 0.18
CA SER A 122 27.31 -11.48 0.02
C SER A 122 27.29 -10.41 1.11
N GLN A 123 28.28 -10.43 1.98
CA GLN A 123 28.47 -9.38 2.97
C GLN A 123 28.74 -8.07 2.23
N ILE A 124 27.87 -7.07 2.45
CA ILE A 124 28.18 -5.70 2.08
C ILE A 124 29.14 -5.23 3.16
N LEU A 125 30.45 -5.25 2.87
CA LEU A 125 31.41 -4.47 3.65
C LEU A 125 30.95 -3.01 3.58
N GLN A 126 30.38 -2.52 4.67
CA GLN A 126 30.06 -1.11 4.86
C GLN A 126 31.34 -0.30 4.96
#